data_AF-A0A7K3UNM4-F1
#
_entry.id   AF-A0A7K3UNM4-F1
#
_cell.length_a   1.000
_cell.length_b   1.000
_cell.length_c   1.000
_cell.angle_alpha   90.00
_cell.angle_beta   90.00
_cell.angle_gamma   90.00
#
_symmetry.space_group_name_H-M   'P 1'
#
loop_
_entity.id
_entity.type
_entity.pdbx_description
1 polymer ?
#
loop_
_entity_poly.entity_id
_entity_poly.type
_entity_poly.pdbx_seq_one_letter_code
_entity_poly.pdbx_strand_id
1 'polypeptide(L)'
;MHIASLILPIFAIILTGWVARISGYLPHTVAGPLMQFAYYVAMPALVFLTVAKEPLESLLEWRFLAAFGAGSLICFAAALVVARIVLHASLGKSAMLGAIVSMTNTGFVALP
;
A
#
# COMPACT_ATOMS: atom_id res chain seq x y z
N MET A 1 14.87 16.17 -7.51
CA MET A 1 13.92 15.76 -8.55
C MET A 1 13.66 14.24 -8.63
N HIS A 2 14.46 13.36 -8.00
CA HIS A 2 14.31 11.90 -8.13
C HIS A 2 13.02 11.27 -7.56
N ILE A 3 12.39 11.86 -6.53
CA ILE A 3 11.18 11.27 -5.93
C ILE A 3 10.00 11.29 -6.91
N ALA A 4 9.83 12.40 -7.66
CA ALA A 4 8.76 12.54 -8.63
C ALA A 4 8.83 11.47 -9.73
N SER A 5 10.03 11.18 -10.24
CA SER A 5 10.24 10.14 -11.27
C SER A 5 9.93 8.71 -10.79
N LEU A 6 10.04 8.42 -9.50
CA LEU A 6 9.67 7.11 -8.94
C LEU A 6 8.15 6.94 -8.81
N ILE A 7 7.44 8.00 -8.42
CA ILE A 7 5.99 7.92 -8.15
C ILE A 7 5.10 8.22 -9.36
N LEU A 8 5.57 9.02 -10.33
CA LEU A 8 4.77 9.40 -11.52
C LEU A 8 4.20 8.20 -12.29
N PRO A 9 4.97 7.11 -12.55
CA PRO A 9 4.46 5.95 -13.30
C PRO A 9 3.24 5.31 -12.63
N ILE A 10 3.23 5.23 -11.29
CA ILE A 10 2.13 4.66 -10.52
C ILE A 10 0.87 5.52 -10.67
N PHE A 11 1.00 6.84 -10.55
CA PHE A 11 -0.11 7.77 -10.78
C PHE A 11 -0.59 7.74 -12.24
N ALA A 12 0.30 7.57 -13.21
CA ALA A 12 -0.06 7.42 -14.62
C ALA A 12 -0.85 6.13 -14.88
N ILE A 13 -0.49 5.00 -14.25
CA ILE A 13 -1.23 3.74 -14.33
C ILE A 13 -2.63 3.89 -13.71
N ILE A 14 -2.73 4.49 -12.51
CA ILE A 14 -4.01 4.77 -11.84
C ILE A 14 -4.90 5.66 -12.71
N LEU A 15 -4.34 6.75 -13.26
CA LEU A 15 -5.06 7.65 -14.15
C LEU A 15 -5.53 6.93 -15.42
N THR A 16 -4.69 6.09 -16.02
CA THR A 16 -5.05 5.30 -17.21
C THR A 16 -6.19 4.34 -16.92
N GLY A 17 -6.17 3.63 -15.78
CA GLY A 17 -7.27 2.77 -15.34
C GLY A 17 -8.58 3.55 -15.10
N TRP A 18 -8.49 4.75 -14.52
CA TRP A 18 -9.63 5.63 -14.32
C TRP A 18 -10.22 6.13 -15.65
N VAL A 19 -9.36 6.64 -16.56
CA VAL A 19 -9.75 7.06 -17.92
C VAL A 19 -10.42 5.91 -18.67
N ALA A 20 -9.85 4.70 -18.59
CA ALA A 20 -10.38 3.50 -19.22
C ALA A 20 -11.75 3.05 -18.67
N ARG A 21 -12.09 3.35 -17.41
CA ARG A 21 -13.47 3.16 -16.93
C ARG A 21 -14.39 4.27 -17.42
N ILE A 22 -14.04 5.55 -17.24
CA ILE A 22 -14.97 6.64 -17.59
C ILE A 22 -15.25 6.73 -19.09
N SER A 23 -14.31 6.30 -19.94
CA SER A 23 -14.49 6.23 -21.40
C SER A 23 -15.41 5.09 -21.86
N GLY A 24 -15.79 4.17 -20.96
CA GLY A 24 -16.57 2.98 -21.29
C GLY A 24 -15.73 1.78 -21.78
N TYR A 25 -14.41 1.92 -21.94
CA TYR A 25 -13.55 0.86 -22.45
C TYR A 25 -13.52 -0.39 -21.53
N LEU A 26 -13.50 -0.20 -20.21
CA LEU A 26 -13.75 -1.28 -19.23
C LEU A 26 -15.20 -1.26 -18.73
N PRO A 27 -15.94 -2.38 -18.73
CA PRO A 27 -17.23 -2.52 -18.03
C PRO A 27 -17.12 -2.36 -16.51
N HIS A 28 -18.21 -1.95 -15.84
CA HIS A 28 -18.29 -1.87 -14.37
C HIS A 28 -17.93 -3.20 -13.68
N THR A 29 -18.30 -4.32 -14.29
CA THR A 29 -18.13 -5.67 -13.75
C THR A 29 -16.67 -6.14 -13.68
N VAL A 30 -15.76 -5.51 -14.43
CA VAL A 30 -14.35 -5.95 -14.54
C VAL A 30 -13.51 -5.52 -13.34
N ALA A 31 -13.89 -4.45 -12.63
CA ALA A 31 -13.13 -3.94 -11.49
C ALA A 31 -13.01 -4.96 -10.33
N GLY A 32 -14.08 -5.69 -10.01
CA GLY A 32 -14.08 -6.70 -8.95
C GLY A 32 -13.11 -7.86 -9.22
N PRO A 33 -13.24 -8.58 -10.35
CA PRO A 33 -12.31 -9.63 -10.75
C PRO A 33 -10.85 -9.17 -10.88
N LEU A 34 -10.60 -7.95 -11.39
CA LEU A 34 -9.24 -7.39 -11.44
C LEU A 34 -8.66 -7.18 -10.04
N MET A 35 -9.44 -6.64 -9.09
CA MET A 35 -8.97 -6.50 -7.70
C MET A 35 -8.75 -7.85 -7.01
N GLN A 36 -9.61 -8.85 -7.26
CA GLN A 36 -9.41 -10.21 -6.76
C GLN A 36 -8.12 -10.83 -7.30
N PHE A 37 -7.87 -10.74 -8.61
CA PHE A 37 -6.61 -11.22 -9.21
C PHE A 37 -5.39 -10.48 -8.64
N ALA A 38 -5.46 -9.15 -8.53
CA ALA A 38 -4.37 -8.35 -7.98
C ALA A 38 -4.05 -8.75 -6.53
N TYR A 39 -5.07 -8.92 -5.69
CA TYR A 39 -4.91 -9.21 -4.27
C TYR A 39 -4.50 -10.67 -3.98
N TYR A 40 -5.10 -11.64 -4.67
CA TYR A 40 -4.87 -13.07 -4.40
C TYR A 40 -3.78 -13.73 -5.26
N VAL A 41 -3.37 -13.11 -6.38
CA VAL A 41 -2.37 -13.69 -7.29
C VAL A 41 -1.17 -12.77 -7.47
N ALA A 42 -1.39 -11.53 -7.92
CA ALA A 42 -0.28 -10.64 -8.27
C ALA A 42 0.54 -10.18 -7.06
N MET A 43 -0.11 -9.74 -5.97
CA MET A 43 0.60 -9.30 -4.76
C MET A 43 1.39 -10.43 -4.09
N PRO A 44 0.84 -11.65 -3.85
CA PRO A 44 1.64 -12.75 -3.31
C PRO A 44 2.83 -13.13 -4.19
N ALA A 45 2.66 -13.17 -5.51
CA ALA A 45 3.76 -13.44 -6.44
C ALA A 45 4.85 -12.36 -6.38
N LEU A 46 4.46 -11.08 -6.33
CA LEU A 46 5.39 -9.94 -6.23
C LEU A 46 6.19 -9.97 -4.91
N VAL A 47 5.51 -10.21 -3.78
CA VAL A 47 6.16 -10.34 -2.46
C VAL A 47 7.13 -11.53 -2.44
N PHE A 48 6.71 -12.69 -2.96
CA PHE A 48 7.58 -13.87 -3.05
C PHE A 48 8.83 -13.61 -3.91
N LEU A 49 8.65 -13.06 -5.12
CA LEU A 49 9.76 -12.75 -6.03
C LEU A 49 10.70 -11.67 -5.50
N THR A 50 10.20 -10.77 -4.64
CA THR A 50 11.02 -9.78 -3.94
C THR A 50 11.90 -10.47 -2.91
N VAL A 51 11.28 -11.18 -1.95
CA VAL A 51 11.99 -11.82 -0.84
C VAL A 51 12.97 -12.88 -1.35
N ALA A 52 12.65 -13.59 -2.44
CA ALA A 52 13.51 -14.60 -3.04
C ALA A 52 14.75 -14.04 -3.76
N LYS A 53 14.79 -12.73 -4.08
CA LYS A 53 15.94 -12.07 -4.74
C LYS A 53 16.87 -11.35 -3.77
N GLU A 54 16.38 -11.02 -2.58
CA GLU A 54 17.08 -10.15 -1.64
C GLU A 54 17.92 -10.98 -0.65
N PRO A 55 19.20 -10.65 -0.40
CA PRO A 55 20.03 -11.37 0.55
C PRO A 55 19.50 -11.19 1.99
N LEU A 56 19.56 -12.26 2.79
CA LEU A 56 18.98 -12.31 4.14
C LEU A 56 19.53 -11.23 5.08
N GLU A 57 20.79 -10.82 4.90
CA GLU A 57 21.42 -9.75 5.67
C GLU A 57 20.78 -8.36 5.41
N SER A 58 20.36 -8.09 4.16
CA SER A 58 19.63 -6.87 3.80
C SER A 58 18.19 -6.90 4.33
N LEU A 59 17.55 -8.08 4.35
CA LEU A 59 16.20 -8.27 4.88
C LEU A 59 16.13 -8.09 6.41
N LEU A 60 17.22 -8.36 7.13
CA LEU A 60 17.32 -8.31 8.60
C LEU A 60 18.09 -7.09 9.12
N GLU A 61 18.26 -6.05 8.31
CA GLU A 61 18.95 -4.83 8.74
C GLU A 61 18.14 -4.13 9.86
N TRP A 62 18.68 -4.17 11.07
CA TRP A 62 17.96 -3.80 12.29
C TRP A 62 17.58 -2.32 12.34
N ARG A 63 18.37 -1.42 11.75
CA ARG A 63 18.09 0.03 11.75
C ARG A 63 16.90 0.34 10.85
N PHE A 64 16.80 -0.32 9.69
CA PHE A 64 15.64 -0.27 8.80
C PHE A 64 14.40 -0.82 9.50
N LEU A 65 14.47 -2.03 10.08
CA LEU A 65 13.34 -2.64 10.79
C LEU A 65 12.85 -1.76 11.95
N ALA A 66 13.75 -1.20 12.75
CA ALA A 66 13.41 -0.29 13.83
C ALA A 66 12.80 1.02 13.33
N ALA A 67 13.40 1.67 12.33
CA ALA A 67 12.90 2.94 11.80
C ALA A 67 11.55 2.80 11.08
N PHE A 68 11.41 1.78 10.23
CA PHE A 68 10.18 1.50 9.48
C PHE A 68 9.07 1.02 10.42
N GLY A 69 9.38 0.11 11.35
CA GLY A 69 8.44 -0.39 12.35
C GLY A 69 7.94 0.69 13.30
N ALA A 70 8.84 1.53 13.84
CA ALA A 70 8.47 2.64 14.70
C ALA A 70 7.66 3.71 13.94
N GLY A 71 8.06 4.06 12.71
CA GLY A 71 7.30 4.98 11.86
C GLY A 71 5.88 4.47 11.57
N SER A 72 5.75 3.20 11.22
CA SER A 72 4.45 2.54 10.98
C SER A 72 3.58 2.53 12.24
N LEU A 73 4.17 2.25 13.40
CA LEU A 73 3.47 2.25 14.70
C LEU A 73 3.02 3.66 15.12
N ILE A 74 3.84 4.70 14.86
CA ILE A 74 3.47 6.10 15.09
C ILE A 74 2.30 6.49 14.19
N CYS A 75 2.33 6.16 12.90
CA CYS A 75 1.23 6.39 11.97
C CYS A 75 -0.06 5.68 12.40
N PHE A 76 0.05 4.40 12.79
CA PHE A 76 -1.07 3.61 13.32
C PHE A 76 -1.68 4.27 14.56
N ALA A 77 -0.85 4.62 15.55
CA ALA A 77 -1.29 5.21 16.81
C ALA A 77 -1.91 6.60 16.59
N ALA A 78 -1.31 7.45 15.77
CA ALA A 78 -1.85 8.77 15.44
C ALA A 78 -3.22 8.67 14.75
N ALA A 79 -3.35 7.81 13.73
CA ALA A 79 -4.61 7.60 13.02
C ALA A 79 -5.70 6.99 13.94
N LEU A 80 -5.34 6.04 14.81
CA LEU A 80 -6.24 5.48 15.81
C LEU A 80 -6.71 6.54 16.80
N VAL A 81 -5.80 7.36 17.34
CA VAL A 81 -6.13 8.43 18.31
C VAL A 81 -7.04 9.48 17.66
N VAL A 82 -6.74 9.93 16.45
CA VAL A 82 -7.59 10.87 15.70
C VAL A 82 -8.97 10.25 15.43
N ALA A 83 -9.05 9.00 14.99
CA ALA A 83 -10.34 8.33 14.77
C ALA A 83 -11.16 8.15 16.05
N ARG A 84 -10.51 7.86 17.20
CA ARG A 84 -11.19 7.70 18.50
C ARG A 84 -11.66 9.02 19.09
N ILE A 85 -10.83 10.06 19.03
CA ILE A 85 -11.07 11.33 19.74
C ILE A 85 -11.80 12.35 18.87
N VAL A 86 -11.39 12.53 17.60
CA VAL A 86 -11.94 13.56 16.70
C VAL A 86 -13.15 13.04 15.92
N LEU A 87 -13.09 11.79 15.43
CA LEU A 87 -14.19 11.18 14.67
C LEU A 87 -15.18 10.37 15.53
N HIS A 88 -14.94 10.30 16.85
CA HIS A 88 -15.72 9.51 17.82
C HIS A 88 -15.99 8.05 17.39
N ALA A 89 -15.12 7.47 16.56
CA ALA A 89 -15.33 6.15 15.98
C ALA A 89 -15.16 5.04 17.03
N SER A 90 -15.81 3.89 16.81
CA SER A 90 -15.63 2.71 17.65
C SER A 90 -14.18 2.20 17.59
N LEU A 91 -13.77 1.42 18.59
CA LEU A 91 -12.40 0.90 18.67
C LEU A 91 -12.02 0.08 17.42
N GLY A 92 -12.92 -0.81 16.96
CA GLY A 92 -12.71 -1.61 15.76
C GLY A 92 -12.54 -0.76 14.49
N LYS A 93 -13.40 0.25 14.28
CA LYS A 93 -13.25 1.17 13.13
C LYS A 93 -11.96 1.97 13.19
N SER A 94 -11.56 2.41 14.39
CA SER A 94 -10.35 3.21 14.59
C SER A 94 -9.07 2.38 14.40
N ALA A 95 -9.06 1.13 14.87
CA ALA A 95 -7.95 0.20 14.62
C ALA A 95 -7.85 -0.18 13.13
N MET A 96 -8.98 -0.37 12.45
CA MET A 96 -9.00 -0.61 11.00
C MET A 96 -8.45 0.59 10.21
N LEU A 97 -8.86 1.82 10.56
CA LEU A 97 -8.32 3.04 9.96
C LEU A 97 -6.82 3.19 10.25
N GLY A 98 -6.39 2.95 11.49
CA GLY A 98 -4.97 2.93 11.87
C GLY A 98 -4.17 1.94 11.04
N ALA A 99 -4.67 0.71 10.85
CA ALA A 99 -4.03 -0.31 10.03
C ALA A 99 -3.89 0.16 8.58
N ILE A 100 -4.98 0.63 7.96
CA ILE A 100 -4.98 1.14 6.57
C ILE A 100 -3.99 2.30 6.39
N VAL A 101 -3.92 3.24 7.33
CA VAL A 101 -2.99 4.38 7.26
C VAL A 101 -1.52 3.95 7.48
N SER A 102 -1.27 2.93 8.31
CA SER A 102 0.08 2.37 8.50
C SER A 102 0.55 1.48 7.36
N MET A 103 -0.35 0.97 6.51
CA MET A 103 0.01 0.18 5.34
C MET A 103 0.59 1.07 4.25
N THR A 104 1.91 1.03 4.11
CA THR A 104 2.64 1.78 3.08
C THR A 104 2.47 1.17 1.68
N ASN A 105 2.50 1.99 0.64
CA ASN A 105 2.60 1.53 -0.75
C ASN A 105 4.03 1.12 -1.15
N THR A 106 4.91 0.79 -0.20
CA THR A 106 6.33 0.46 -0.44
C THR A 106 6.48 -0.73 -1.40
N GLY A 107 5.57 -1.72 -1.35
CA GLY A 107 5.52 -2.82 -2.32
C GLY A 107 5.20 -2.41 -3.77
N PHE A 108 4.79 -1.17 -4.02
CA PHE A 108 4.58 -0.60 -5.36
C PHE A 108 5.60 0.49 -5.73
N VAL A 109 6.36 1.02 -4.76
CA VAL A 109 7.22 2.20 -4.91
C VAL A 109 8.72 1.89 -4.73
N ALA A 110 9.06 0.93 -3.87
CA ALA A 110 10.43 0.59 -3.50
C ALA A 110 10.94 -0.71 -4.15
N LEU A 111 10.07 -1.42 -4.88
CA LEU A 111 10.48 -2.49 -5.78
C LEU A 111 10.85 -1.86 -7.13
N PRO A 112 11.93 -2.33 -7.80
CA PRO A 112 12.40 -1.78 -9.07
C PRO A 112 11.45 -2.05 -10.25
#